data_AF-A0A952V8F7-F1
#
_entry.id   AF-A0A952V8F7-F1
#
_cell.length_a   1.000
_cell.length_b   1.000
_cell.length_c   1.000
_cell.angle_alpha   90.00
_cell.angle_beta   90.00
_cell.angle_gamma   90.00
#
_symmetry.space_group_name_H-M   'P 1'
#
loop_
_entity.id
_entity.type
_entity.pdbx_description
1 polymer ?
#
loop_
_entity_poly.entity_id
_entity_poly.type
_entity_poly.pdbx_seq_one_letter_code
_entity_poly.pdbx_strand_id
1 'polypeptide(L)' 'MQEDNEKQPPETEHGLADKISGLGQKIIGEVEMIGGILTGDPNTTAEGEFNLEVGDLREDVEEDLEEIESREDQE' A
#
# COMPACT_ATOMS: atom_id res chain seq x y z
N MET A 1 -39.29 -18.72 -9.84
CA MET A 1 -38.47 -17.50 -9.90
C MET A 1 -37.30 -17.79 -8.98
N GLN A 2 -36.13 -18.02 -9.56
CA GLN A 2 -34.90 -18.24 -8.80
C GLN A 2 -34.39 -16.85 -8.43
N GLU A 3 -34.24 -16.59 -7.14
CA GLU A 3 -33.69 -15.35 -6.62
C GLU A 3 -32.19 -15.35 -6.89
N ASP A 4 -31.74 -14.38 -7.69
CA ASP A 4 -30.35 -14.10 -7.95
C ASP A 4 -29.67 -13.76 -6.61
N ASN A 5 -28.83 -14.67 -6.14
CA ASN A 5 -27.96 -14.47 -4.99
C ASN A 5 -26.83 -13.51 -5.43
N GLU A 6 -27.11 -12.21 -5.38
CA GLU A 6 -26.09 -11.15 -5.44
C GLU A 6 -25.09 -11.39 -4.31
N LYS A 7 -23.97 -12.04 -4.65
CA LYS A 7 -22.79 -12.05 -3.80
C LYS A 7 -22.31 -10.60 -3.72
N GLN A 8 -22.59 -9.94 -2.60
CA GLN A 8 -21.93 -8.70 -2.22
C GLN A 8 -20.41 -8.90 -2.43
N PRO A 9 -19.70 -7.92 -3.04
CA PRO A 9 -18.25 -8.01 -3.14
C PRO A 9 -17.69 -8.18 -1.72
N PRO A 10 -16.68 -9.04 -1.52
CA PRO A 10 -16.08 -9.17 -0.21
C PRO A 10 -15.56 -7.79 0.20
N GLU A 11 -16.09 -7.26 1.30
CA GLU A 11 -15.48 -6.12 1.98
C GLU A 11 -14.03 -6.52 2.27
N THR A 12 -13.10 -5.91 1.54
CA THR A 12 -11.68 -6.07 1.79
C THR A 12 -11.42 -5.41 3.13
N GLU A 13 -11.23 -6.21 4.18
CA GLU A 13 -10.68 -5.73 5.45
C GLU A 13 -9.34 -5.04 5.13
N HIS A 14 -9.37 -3.71 5.00
CA HIS A 14 -8.21 -2.83 4.90
C HIS A 14 -7.53 -2.82 6.27
N GLY A 15 -6.86 -3.93 6.56
CA GLY A 15 -6.37 -4.25 7.90
C GLY A 15 -4.90 -3.89 8.07
N LEU A 16 -4.40 -4.19 9.28
CA LEU A 16 -2.99 -4.06 9.66
C LEU A 16 -2.01 -4.69 8.65
N ALA A 17 -2.45 -5.68 7.87
CA ALA A 17 -1.66 -6.33 6.84
C ALA A 17 -1.32 -5.40 5.66
N ASP A 18 -2.23 -4.51 5.28
CA ASP A 18 -2.02 -3.56 4.18
C ASP A 18 -1.03 -2.46 4.63
N LYS A 19 -1.19 -1.94 5.86
CA LYS A 19 -0.20 -1.05 6.51
C LYS A 19 1.20 -1.65 6.59
N ILE A 20 1.29 -2.92 6.98
CA ILE A 20 2.56 -3.65 7.02
C ILE A 20 3.13 -3.85 5.62
N SER A 21 2.28 -4.00 4.59
CA SER A 21 2.70 -4.09 3.20
C SER A 21 3.34 -2.79 2.69
N GLY A 22 2.73 -1.63 2.99
CA GLY A 22 3.27 -0.31 2.63
C GLY A 22 4.61 -0.03 3.30
N LEU A 23 4.68 -0.24 4.62
CA LEU A 23 5.93 -0.09 5.38
C LEU A 23 7.04 -1.04 4.87
N GLY A 24 6.69 -2.28 4.52
CA GLY A 24 7.63 -3.24 3.96
C GLY A 24 8.23 -2.78 2.63
N GLN A 25 7.41 -2.21 1.74
CA GLN A 25 7.88 -1.65 0.47
C GLN A 25 8.85 -0.49 0.69
N LYS A 26 8.56 0.43 1.62
CA LYS A 26 9.47 1.53 1.94
C LYS A 26 10.83 1.05 2.43
N ILE A 27 10.85 0.07 3.34
CA ILE A 27 12.10 -0.49 3.87
C ILE A 27 12.94 -1.15 2.76
N ILE A 28 12.31 -1.93 1.87
CA ILE A 28 13.01 -2.54 0.73
C ILE A 28 13.57 -1.44 -0.17
N GLY A 29 12.77 -0.42 -0.45
CA GLY A 29 13.15 0.69 -1.31
C GLY A 29 14.36 1.48 -0.79
N GLU A 30 14.42 1.78 0.52
CA GLU A 30 15.60 2.44 1.12
C GLU A 30 16.87 1.59 1.00
N VAL A 31 16.75 0.28 1.23
CA VAL A 31 17.88 -0.66 1.12
C VAL A 31 18.40 -0.72 -0.31
N GLU A 32 17.51 -0.79 -1.30
CA GLU A 32 17.87 -0.81 -2.71
C GLU A 32 18.43 0.53 -3.19
N MET A 33 17.88 1.66 -2.75
CA MET A 33 18.41 2.97 -3.08
C MET A 33 19.85 3.14 -2.56
N ILE A 34 20.09 2.83 -1.28
CA ILE A 34 21.43 2.91 -0.69
C ILE A 34 22.35 1.87 -1.34
N GLY A 35 21.87 0.64 -1.52
CA GLY A 35 22.61 -0.44 -2.15
C GLY A 35 23.06 -0.08 -3.57
N GLY A 36 22.14 0.41 -4.40
CA GLY A 36 22.37 0.84 -5.77
C GLY A 36 23.34 2.01 -5.87
N ILE A 37 23.24 3.00 -4.98
CA ILE A 37 24.20 4.11 -4.92
C ILE A 37 25.60 3.60 -4.58
N LEU A 38 25.72 2.68 -3.60
CA LEU A 38 27.01 2.15 -3.16
C LEU A 38 27.66 1.22 -4.19
N THR A 39 26.86 0.46 -4.94
CA THR A 39 27.34 -0.45 -5.99
C THR A 39 27.50 0.24 -7.35
N GLY A 40 26.92 1.44 -7.50
CA GLY A 40 26.82 2.13 -8.80
C GLY A 40 25.84 1.46 -9.75
N ASP A 41 24.86 0.72 -9.24
CA ASP A 41 23.80 0.08 -10.04
C ASP A 41 22.59 1.03 -10.18
N PRO A 42 22.39 1.63 -11.37
CA PRO A 42 21.27 2.53 -11.60
C PRO A 42 19.92 1.80 -11.61
N ASN A 43 19.88 0.50 -11.93
CA ASN A 43 18.63 -0.25 -11.91
C ASN A 43 18.19 -0.50 -10.47
N THR A 44 19.09 -0.93 -9.59
CA THR A 44 18.77 -1.12 -8.17
C THR A 44 18.36 0.20 -7.51
N THR A 45 18.99 1.31 -7.90
CA THR A 45 18.57 2.64 -7.41
C THR A 45 17.14 2.97 -7.84
N ALA A 46 16.80 2.73 -9.12
CA ALA A 46 15.47 2.98 -9.66
C ALA A 46 14.40 2.05 -9.07
N GLU A 47 14.73 0.78 -8.81
CA GLU A 47 13.87 -0.16 -8.07
C GLU A 47 13.60 0.34 -6.65
N GLY A 48 14.64 0.88 -5.99
CA GLY A 48 14.51 1.49 -4.68
C GLY A 48 13.55 2.69 -4.65
N GLU A 49 13.68 3.60 -5.61
CA GLU A 49 12.78 4.75 -5.79
C GLU A 49 11.32 4.29 -6.04
N PHE A 50 11.14 3.29 -6.90
CA PHE A 50 9.81 2.74 -7.18
C PHE A 50 9.15 2.13 -5.94
N ASN A 51 9.89 1.33 -5.17
CA ASN A 51 9.36 0.68 -3.96
C ASN A 51 8.99 1.69 -2.87
N LEU A 52 9.74 2.80 -2.77
CA LEU A 52 9.37 3.93 -1.90
C LEU A 52 8.06 4.58 -2.33
N GLU A 53 7.93 4.93 -3.62
CA GLU A 53 6.73 5.58 -4.15
C GLU A 53 5.48 4.69 -4.02
N VAL A 54 5.61 3.37 -4.26
CA VAL A 54 4.51 2.42 -4.05
C VAL A 54 4.14 2.34 -2.57
N GLY A 55 5.13 2.37 -1.68
CA GLY A 55 4.89 2.38 -0.23
C GLY A 55 4.17 3.65 0.22
N ASP A 56 4.57 4.81 -0.30
CA ASP A 56 3.94 6.11 -0.01
C ASP A 56 2.49 6.12 -0.49
N LEU A 57 2.27 5.73 -1.76
CA LEU A 57 0.92 5.70 -2.33
C LEU A 57 -0.02 4.75 -1.58
N ARG A 58 0.47 3.62 -1.07
CA ARG A 58 -0.34 2.70 -0.26
C ARG A 58 -0.72 3.30 1.08
N GLU A 59 0.22 3.97 1.74
CA GLU A 59 -0.05 4.65 3.01
C GLU A 59 -1.07 5.78 2.80
N ASP A 60 -0.89 6.62 1.77
CA ASP A 60 -1.83 7.70 1.45
C ASP A 60 -3.25 7.18 1.19
N VAL A 61 -3.38 6.10 0.41
CA VAL A 61 -4.68 5.49 0.12
C VAL A 61 -5.32 4.92 1.39
N GLU A 62 -4.55 4.28 2.27
CA GLU A 62 -5.05 3.75 3.53
C GLU A 62 -5.47 4.87 4.50
N GLU A 63 -4.70 5.95 4.61
CA GLU A 63 -5.06 7.11 5.42
C GLU A 63 -6.37 7.76 4.94
N ASP A 64 -6.53 7.95 3.63
CA ASP A 64 -7.75 8.48 3.03
C ASP A 64 -8.96 7.58 3.33
N LEU A 65 -8.80 6.26 3.26
CA LEU A 65 -9.83 5.29 3.58
C LEU A 65 -10.22 5.32 5.06
N GLU A 66 -9.24 5.37 5.97
CA GLU A 66 -9.50 5.52 7.41
C GLU A 66 -10.21 6.84 7.75
N GLU A 67 -9.89 7.93 7.05
CA GLU A 67 -10.60 9.19 7.20
C GLU A 67 -12.08 9.06 6.79
N ILE A 68 -12.36 8.38 5.68
CA ILE A 68 -13.73 8.16 5.19
C ILE A 68 -14.54 7.31 6.18
N GLU A 69 -14.02 6.16 6.62
CA GLU A 69 -14.69 5.29 7.60
C GLU A 69 -14.99 6.05 8.91
N SER A 70 -14.03 6.84 9.40
CA SER A 70 -14.20 7.61 10.64
C SER A 70 -15.29 8.70 10.57
N ARG A 71 -15.65 9.15 9.36
CA ARG A 71 -16.71 10.12 9.12
C ARG A 71 -18.07 9.47 9.05
N GLU A 72 -18.17 8.29 8.44
CA GLU A 72 -19.42 7.53 8.34
C GLU A 72 -19.90 7.03 9.72
N ASP A 73 -18.98 6.69 10.63
CA ASP A 73 -19.30 6.28 12.01
C ASP A 73 -19.83 7.42 12.91
N GLN A 74 -19.79 8.68 12.47
CA GLN A 74 -20.23 9.85 13.24
C GLN A 74 -21.61 10.43 12.84
N GLU A 75 -22.31 9.83 11.86
CA GLU A 75 -23.69 10.17 11.46
C GLU A 75 -24.74 9.21 12.01
#